data_AF-T2SD49-F1
#
_entry.id   AF-T2SD49-F1
#
_cell.length_a   1.000
_cell.length_b   1.000
_cell.length_c   1.000
_cell.angle_alpha   90.00
_cell.angle_beta   90.00
_cell.angle_gamma   90.00
#
_symmetry.space_group_name_H-M   'P 1'
#
loop_
_entity.id
_entity.type
_entity.pdbx_description
1 polymer ?
#
loop_
_entity_poly.entity_id
_entity_poly.type
_entity_poly.pdbx_seq_one_letter_code
_entity_poly.pdbx_strand_id
1 'polypeptide(L)'
;MSLEDLELALIDYGLEELEEVEDKIIIRGDYNSFKLLNEGFESLKLPILKASLQRIATTPIELNDEQMEFTEKLLDRIEDDDDVFALYTNIE
;
A
#
# COMPACT_ATOMS: atom_id res chain seq x y z
N MET A 1 16.79 8.76 -12.80
CA MET A 1 15.50 8.33 -13.35
C MET A 1 14.49 9.29 -12.79
N SER A 2 13.71 9.99 -13.62
CA SER A 2 12.60 10.80 -13.10
C SER A 2 11.50 9.88 -12.59
N LEU A 3 10.54 10.44 -11.85
CA LEU A 3 9.38 9.72 -11.34
C LEU A 3 8.46 9.28 -12.49
N GLU A 4 8.33 10.12 -13.53
CA GLU A 4 7.64 9.82 -14.78
C GLU A 4 8.30 8.67 -15.56
N ASP A 5 9.64 8.62 -15.61
CA ASP A 5 10.37 7.52 -16.27
C ASP A 5 10.13 6.18 -15.54
N LEU A 6 10.03 6.22 -14.21
CA LEU A 6 9.77 5.06 -13.38
C LEU A 6 8.36 4.54 -13.57
N GLU A 7 7.37 5.45 -13.58
CA GLU A 7 5.98 5.13 -13.86
C GLU A 7 5.85 4.45 -15.22
N LEU A 8 6.38 5.07 -16.28
CA LEU A 8 6.33 4.53 -17.64
C LEU A 8 6.98 3.15 -17.75
N ALA A 9 8.11 2.93 -17.05
CA ALA A 9 8.79 1.65 -17.04
C ALA A 9 8.00 0.56 -16.30
N LEU A 10 7.33 0.89 -15.19
CA LEU A 10 6.63 -0.08 -14.34
C LEU A 10 5.20 -0.39 -14.80
N ILE A 11 4.59 0.43 -15.68
CA ILE A 11 3.30 0.13 -16.31
C ILE A 11 3.33 -1.23 -17.02
N ASP A 12 4.41 -1.54 -17.73
CA ASP A 12 4.60 -2.84 -18.40
C ASP A 12 4.70 -4.01 -17.40
N TYR A 13 4.99 -3.71 -16.13
CA TYR A 13 5.09 -4.68 -15.04
C TYR A 13 3.85 -4.73 -14.14
N GLY A 14 2.77 -4.02 -14.50
CA GLY A 14 1.49 -4.08 -13.80
C GLY A 14 1.29 -3.01 -12.71
N LEU A 15 1.96 -1.87 -12.86
CA LEU A 15 1.69 -0.65 -12.08
C LEU A 15 0.27 -0.13 -12.37
N GLU A 16 -0.48 0.20 -11.32
CA GLU A 16 -1.75 0.92 -11.45
C GLU A 16 -1.69 2.32 -10.86
N GLU A 17 -0.94 2.51 -9.77
CA GLU A 17 -0.81 3.78 -9.09
C GLU A 17 0.61 3.98 -8.56
N LEU A 18 1.11 5.20 -8.69
CA LEU A 18 2.38 5.63 -8.13
C LEU A 18 2.14 6.95 -7.37
N GLU A 19 2.51 6.96 -6.11
CA GLU A 19 2.31 8.09 -5.21
C GLU A 19 3.63 8.45 -4.52
N GLU A 20 4.00 9.73 -4.56
CA GLU A 20 5.16 10.25 -3.84
C GLU A 20 4.69 10.77 -2.46
N VAL A 21 5.15 10.12 -1.40
CA VAL A 21 4.79 10.48 -0.01
C VAL A 21 6.07 10.84 0.73
N GLU A 22 6.25 12.13 0.99
CA GLU A 22 7.45 12.67 1.64
C GLU A 22 8.74 12.22 0.93
N ASP A 23 9.54 11.34 1.56
CA ASP A 23 10.82 10.85 1.05
C ASP A 23 10.73 9.43 0.45
N LYS A 24 9.52 8.91 0.21
CA LYS A 24 9.30 7.56 -0.34
C LYS A 24 8.31 7.56 -1.50
N ILE A 25 8.50 6.60 -2.41
CA ILE A 25 7.58 6.32 -3.50
C ILE A 25 6.78 5.08 -3.14
N ILE A 26 5.47 5.20 -3.12
CA ILE A 26 4.53 4.11 -2.92
C ILE A 26 4.02 3.69 -4.31
N ILE A 27 4.17 2.41 -4.61
CA ILE A 27 3.76 1.82 -5.88
C ILE A 27 2.72 0.75 -5.58
N ARG A 28 1.56 0.86 -6.23
CA ARG A 28 0.44 -0.06 -6.10
C ARG A 28 0.07 -0.62 -7.46
N GLY A 29 -0.44 -1.85 -7.45
CA GLY A 29 -0.94 -2.54 -8.63
C GLY A 29 -1.81 -3.72 -8.21
N ASP A 30 -2.39 -4.40 -9.18
CA ASP A 30 -3.26 -5.54 -8.93
C ASP A 30 -2.53 -6.65 -8.16
N TYR A 31 -3.29 -7.40 -7.36
CA TYR A 31 -2.80 -8.54 -6.60
C TYR A 31 -2.03 -9.54 -7.46
N ASN A 32 -2.52 -9.82 -8.68
CA ASN A 32 -1.89 -10.79 -9.58
C ASN A 32 -0.58 -10.27 -10.18
N SER A 33 -0.39 -8.95 -10.20
CA SER A 33 0.80 -8.28 -10.72
C SER A 33 1.96 -8.25 -9.73
N PHE A 34 1.79 -8.72 -8.48
CA PHE A 34 2.82 -8.65 -7.45
C PHE A 34 4.18 -9.25 -7.88
N LYS A 35 4.16 -10.41 -8.53
CA LYS A 35 5.40 -11.04 -9.04
C LYS A 35 6.02 -10.19 -10.15
N LEU A 36 5.19 -9.71 -11.07
CA LEU A 36 5.63 -8.96 -12.24
C LEU A 36 6.23 -7.61 -11.83
N LEU A 37 5.59 -6.90 -10.89
CA LEU A 37 6.13 -5.67 -10.31
C LEU A 37 7.49 -5.90 -9.67
N ASN A 38 7.65 -6.96 -8.87
CA ASN A 38 8.96 -7.31 -8.28
C ASN A 38 10.03 -7.53 -9.36
N GLU A 39 9.72 -8.21 -10.45
CA GLU A 39 10.64 -8.38 -11.59
C GLU A 39 11.02 -7.02 -12.24
N GLY A 40 10.09 -6.07 -12.29
CA GLY A 40 10.33 -4.70 -12.75
C GLY A 40 11.34 -3.96 -11.87
N PHE A 41 11.16 -4.00 -10.55
CA PHE A 41 12.12 -3.40 -9.60
C PHE A 41 13.51 -4.04 -9.69
N GLU A 42 13.59 -5.37 -9.80
CA GLU A 42 14.86 -6.09 -9.97
C GLU A 42 15.56 -5.71 -11.28
N SER A 43 14.81 -5.61 -12.37
CA SER A 43 15.32 -5.22 -13.70
C SER A 43 15.86 -3.80 -13.72
N LEU A 44 15.18 -2.89 -13.01
CA LEU A 44 15.60 -1.50 -12.81
C LEU A 44 16.68 -1.33 -11.74
N LYS A 45 17.03 -2.41 -11.03
CA LYS A 45 17.98 -2.43 -9.90
C LYS A 45 17.61 -1.44 -8.80
N LEU A 46 16.30 -1.30 -8.56
CA LEU A 46 15.76 -0.42 -7.55
C LEU A 46 15.58 -1.20 -6.23
N PRO A 47 16.15 -0.71 -5.11
CA PRO A 47 15.95 -1.35 -3.82
C PRO A 47 14.52 -1.15 -3.34
N ILE A 48 13.87 -2.24 -2.95
CA ILE A 48 12.53 -2.22 -2.37
C ILE A 48 12.65 -2.05 -0.86
N LEU A 49 12.03 -1.01 -0.31
CA LEU A 49 11.94 -0.79 1.15
C LEU A 49 10.99 -1.80 1.81
N LYS A 50 9.81 -2.00 1.22
CA LYS A 50 8.78 -2.93 1.68
C LYS A 50 7.92 -3.34 0.48
N ALA A 51 7.64 -4.64 0.37
CA ALA A 51 6.65 -5.17 -0.57
C ALA A 51 5.67 -6.06 0.22
N SER A 52 4.38 -5.77 0.12
CA SER A 52 3.33 -6.51 0.80
C SER A 52 2.04 -6.45 0.01
N LEU A 53 1.23 -7.48 0.17
CA LEU A 53 -0.14 -7.49 -0.35
C LEU A 53 -1.04 -6.83 0.69
N GLN A 54 -1.88 -5.90 0.25
CA GLN A 54 -2.79 -5.16 1.12
C GLN A 54 -4.21 -5.22 0.57
N ARG A 55 -5.20 -4.97 1.43
CA ARG A 55 -6.58 -4.76 0.99
C ARG A 55 -6.90 -3.29 1.05
N ILE A 56 -7.21 -2.72 -0.11
CA ILE A 56 -7.67 -1.35 -0.25
C ILE A 56 -9.20 -1.39 -0.31
N ALA A 57 -9.87 -0.55 0.48
CA ALA A 57 -11.31 -0.46 0.45
C ALA A 57 -11.79 0.24 -0.84
N THR A 58 -12.80 -0.33 -1.50
CA THR A 58 -13.39 0.26 -2.71
C THR A 58 -14.31 1.45 -2.39
N THR A 59 -14.70 1.60 -1.13
CA THR A 59 -15.57 2.68 -0.66
C THR A 59 -15.13 3.05 0.75
N PRO A 60 -14.18 3.98 0.87
CA PRO A 60 -13.75 4.51 2.15
C PRO A 60 -14.89 5.22 2.88
N ILE A 61 -14.82 5.28 4.21
CA ILE A 61 -15.74 5.99 5.08
C ILE A 61 -14.95 6.94 5.97
N GLU A 62 -15.42 8.18 6.06
CA GLU A 62 -14.94 9.14 7.04
C GLU A 62 -15.68 8.90 8.37
N LEU A 63 -14.92 8.83 9.47
CA LEU A 63 -15.47 8.79 10.82
C LEU A 63 -15.37 10.18 11.45
N ASN A 64 -16.37 10.55 12.26
CA ASN A 64 -16.24 11.73 13.10
C ASN A 64 -15.29 11.44 14.29
N ASP A 65 -14.84 12.49 14.98
CA ASP A 65 -13.87 12.39 16.08
C ASP A 65 -14.27 11.37 17.17
N GLU A 66 -15.56 11.33 17.55
CA GLU A 66 -16.04 10.41 18.59
C GLU A 66 -16.03 8.95 18.10
N GLN A 67 -16.42 8.72 16.84
CA GLN A 67 -16.37 7.41 16.21
C GLN A 67 -14.93 6.94 16.01
N MET A 68 -14.03 7.86 15.64
CA MET A 68 -12.61 7.58 15.50
C MET A 68 -12.00 7.16 16.84
N GLU A 69 -12.24 7.93 17.92
CA GLU A 69 -11.70 7.61 19.25
C GLU A 69 -12.15 6.23 19.75
N PHE A 70 -13.42 5.87 19.51
CA PHE A 70 -13.91 4.54 19.87
C PHE A 70 -13.28 3.44 19.01
N THR A 71 -13.13 3.72 17.71
CA THR A 71 -12.63 2.74 16.74
C THR A 71 -11.14 2.50 16.92
N GLU A 72 -10.32 3.53 17.11
CA GLU A 72 -8.89 3.42 17.40
C GLU A 72 -8.62 2.48 18.58
N LYS A 73 -9.35 2.64 19.69
CA LYS A 73 -9.23 1.74 20.86
C LYS A 73 -9.54 0.28 20.55
N LEU A 74 -10.39 0.02 19.57
CA LEU A 74 -10.66 -1.34 19.09
C LEU A 74 -9.53 -1.83 18.18
N LEU A 75 -9.06 -0.99 17.26
CA LEU A 75 -7.98 -1.34 16.33
C LEU A 75 -6.70 -1.66 17.10
N ASP A 76 -6.31 -0.83 18.07
CA ASP A 76 -5.12 -1.04 18.92
C ASP A 76 -5.14 -2.42 19.60
N ARG A 77 -6.29 -2.82 20.16
CA ARG A 77 -6.40 -4.13 20.82
C ARG A 77 -6.30 -5.30 19.87
N ILE A 78 -6.71 -5.11 18.61
CA ILE A 78 -6.60 -6.15 17.59
C ILE A 78 -5.15 -6.20 17.09
N GLU A 79 -4.49 -5.06 16.93
CA GLU A 79 -3.07 -5.02 16.51
C GLU A 79 -2.10 -5.51 17.60
N ASP A 80 -2.45 -5.36 18.88
CA ASP A 80 -1.68 -5.87 20.02
C ASP A 80 -1.75 -7.41 20.17
N ASP A 81 -2.61 -8.09 19.42
CA ASP A 81 -2.71 -9.54 19.44
C ASP A 81 -1.61 -10.17 18.57
N ASP A 82 -0.75 -11.00 19.18
CA ASP A 82 0.38 -11.65 18.52
C ASP A 82 -0.04 -12.53 17.32
N ASP A 83 -1.30 -12.97 17.25
CA ASP A 83 -1.85 -13.77 16.14
C ASP A 83 -2.31 -12.88 14.95
N VAL A 84 -2.34 -11.55 15.11
CA VAL A 84 -2.76 -10.61 14.08
C VAL A 84 -1.57 -10.18 13.23
N PHE A 85 -1.52 -10.72 12.01
CA PHE A 85 -0.48 -10.37 11.04
C PHE A 85 -0.78 -9.11 10.22
N ALA A 86 -2.05 -8.76 10.03
CA ALA A 86 -2.46 -7.58 9.28
C ALA A 86 -3.89 -7.14 9.62
N LEU A 87 -4.10 -5.83 9.73
CA LEU A 87 -5.39 -5.18 9.93
C LEU A 87 -5.68 -4.25 8.74
N TYR A 88 -6.90 -4.33 8.21
CA TYR A 88 -7.38 -3.47 7.13
C TYR A 88 -8.79 -3.00 7.45
N THR A 89 -9.02 -1.70 7.33
CA THR A 89 -10.33 -1.09 7.49
C THR A 89 -10.72 -0.38 6.20
N ASN A 90 -11.98 0.04 6.11
CA ASN A 90 -12.42 0.97 5.07
C ASN A 90 -12.48 2.41 5.59
N ILE A 91 -11.78 2.72 6.68
CA ILE A 91 -11.74 4.07 7.24
C ILE A 91 -10.74 4.88 6.39
N GLU A 92 -11.11 6.12 6.05
CA GLU A 92 -10.24 7.07 5.36
C GLU A 92 -9.26 7.77 6.30
#